data_AF-A0A949A5G6-F1
#
_entry.id   AF-A0A949A5G6-F1
#
_cell.length_a   1.000
_cell.length_b   1.000
_cell.length_c   1.000
_cell.angle_alpha   90.00
_cell.angle_beta   90.00
_cell.angle_gamma   90.00
#
_symmetry.space_group_name_H-M   'P 1'
#
loop_
_entity.id
_entity.type
_entity.pdbx_description
1 polymer ?
#
loop_
_entity_poly.entity_id
_entity_poly.type
_entity_poly.pdbx_seq_one_letter_code
_entity_poly.pdbx_strand_id
1 'polypeptide(L)'
;MKKEAEVIDRPRSRGEGFLICDPEGEARGLNAPAEEWVSSPLRCLARAVENTPAIILIRFGNQSLLEEEDLLELVAILKSNRHTRHIPVLALFKGKHRQLIAKLHQLGVDYGHHVGAITLGGEEIRAIIAGLGPDDSLARQLDILCPFLHYSRIDDGHEMTVCGAYLDRMVLGGRRLHEICQTEDHLRCEFYLQPRRSQS
;
A
#
# COMPACT_ATOMS: atom_id res chain seq x y z
N MET A 1 17.65 -44.36 -38.35
CA MET A 1 17.28 -44.27 -36.92
C MET A 1 17.23 -42.79 -36.56
N LYS A 2 16.02 -42.25 -36.38
CA LYS A 2 15.79 -40.89 -35.88
C LYS A 2 15.96 -40.91 -34.36
N LYS A 3 16.75 -40.00 -33.80
CA LYS A 3 16.72 -39.69 -32.36
C LYS A 3 15.91 -38.41 -32.21
N GLU A 4 14.69 -38.56 -31.72
CA GLU A 4 13.88 -37.45 -31.21
C GLU A 4 14.55 -36.94 -29.94
N ALA A 5 14.91 -35.66 -29.93
CA ALA A 5 15.35 -34.96 -28.74
C ALA A 5 14.11 -34.56 -27.95
N GLU A 6 14.00 -35.12 -26.76
CA GLU A 6 12.99 -34.87 -25.75
C GLU A 6 13.01 -33.37 -25.37
N VAL A 7 11.91 -32.69 -25.70
CA VAL A 7 11.69 -31.29 -25.30
C VAL A 7 11.39 -31.29 -23.80
N ILE A 8 12.41 -30.96 -23.02
CA ILE A 8 12.27 -30.70 -21.58
C ILE A 8 11.37 -29.47 -21.43
N ASP A 9 10.13 -29.72 -21.04
CA ASP A 9 9.14 -28.73 -20.65
C ASP A 9 9.69 -27.91 -19.48
N ARG A 10 10.09 -26.66 -19.76
CA ARG A 10 10.53 -25.74 -18.72
C ARG A 10 9.30 -25.28 -17.93
N PRO A 11 9.34 -25.29 -16.60
CA PRO A 11 8.23 -24.77 -15.80
C PRO A 11 7.98 -23.31 -16.19
N ARG A 12 6.71 -22.99 -16.46
CA ARG A 12 6.20 -21.65 -16.80
C ARG A 12 6.91 -20.60 -15.96
N SER A 13 7.65 -19.70 -16.62
CA SER A 13 8.34 -18.58 -15.99
C SER A 13 7.37 -17.80 -15.11
N ARG A 14 7.78 -17.52 -13.87
CA ARG A 14 7.18 -16.47 -13.04
C ARG A 14 7.16 -15.19 -13.89
N GLY A 15 6.07 -14.43 -13.85
CA GLY A 15 5.90 -13.20 -14.63
C GLY A 15 7.16 -12.33 -14.60
N GLU A 16 7.67 -11.93 -15.78
CA GLU A 16 9.01 -11.33 -15.90
C GLU A 16 9.05 -9.83 -15.58
N GLY A 17 7.94 -9.24 -15.12
CA GLY A 17 7.83 -7.81 -14.92
C GLY A 17 6.91 -7.38 -13.77
N PHE A 18 6.95 -6.08 -13.50
CA PHE A 18 6.18 -5.39 -12.48
C PHE A 18 5.10 -4.54 -13.14
N LEU A 19 3.89 -4.57 -12.59
CA LEU A 19 2.80 -3.68 -13.00
C LEU A 19 2.65 -2.57 -11.95
N ILE A 20 2.73 -1.32 -12.37
CA ILE A 20 2.69 -0.15 -11.50
C ILE A 20 1.45 0.67 -11.82
N CYS A 21 0.56 0.76 -10.84
CA CYS A 21 -0.70 1.47 -10.92
C CYS A 21 -0.56 2.79 -10.14
N ASP A 22 -0.30 3.86 -10.89
CA ASP A 22 -0.07 5.22 -10.39
C ASP A 22 -1.05 6.19 -11.08
N PRO A 23 -2.24 6.42 -10.48
CA PRO A 23 -3.26 7.33 -11.03
C PRO A 23 -2.77 8.77 -11.19
N GLU A 24 -1.90 9.22 -10.28
CA GLU A 24 -1.38 10.60 -10.30
C GLU A 24 -0.33 10.80 -11.41
N GLY A 25 0.27 9.70 -11.89
CA GLY A 25 1.31 9.73 -12.92
C GLY A 25 2.54 10.54 -12.51
N GLU A 26 2.73 10.71 -11.19
CA GLU A 26 3.81 11.47 -10.58
C GLU A 26 5.14 10.73 -10.66
N ALA A 27 5.11 9.40 -10.65
CA ALA A 27 6.31 8.60 -10.90
C ALA A 27 6.41 8.30 -12.39
N ARG A 28 7.48 8.79 -13.01
CA ARG A 28 7.79 8.52 -14.42
C ARG A 28 9.25 8.09 -14.52
N GLY A 29 9.46 6.78 -14.64
CA GLY A 29 10.73 6.22 -15.07
C GLY A 29 10.83 6.12 -16.58
N LEU A 30 12.05 6.05 -17.11
CA LEU A 30 12.29 5.49 -18.44
C LEU A 30 11.76 4.06 -18.43
N ASN A 31 10.74 3.76 -19.24
CA ASN A 31 10.12 2.43 -19.33
C ASN A 31 11.20 1.36 -19.57
N ALA A 32 11.64 0.69 -18.51
CA ALA A 32 12.41 -0.52 -18.63
C ALA A 32 11.48 -1.61 -19.19
N PRO A 33 11.97 -2.55 -20.01
CA PRO A 33 11.11 -3.59 -20.61
C PRO A 33 10.39 -4.49 -19.58
N ALA A 34 10.82 -4.46 -18.32
CA ALA A 34 10.23 -5.20 -17.20
C ALA A 34 9.24 -4.37 -16.35
N GLU A 35 8.96 -3.12 -16.70
CA GLU A 35 8.07 -2.22 -15.94
C GLU A 35 6.92 -1.72 -16.82
N GLU A 36 5.69 -2.01 -16.42
CA GLU A 36 4.50 -1.45 -17.07
C GLU A 36 3.80 -0.45 -16.15
N TRP A 37 3.67 0.79 -16.63
CA TRP A 37 3.00 1.88 -15.92
C TRP A 37 1.58 2.10 -16.44
N VAL A 38 0.61 2.17 -15.53
CA VAL A 38 -0.79 2.45 -15.84
C VAL A 38 -1.36 3.48 -14.87
N SER A 39 -2.13 4.43 -15.40
CA SER A 39 -2.72 5.53 -14.63
C SER A 39 -4.22 5.38 -14.38
N SER A 40 -4.79 4.21 -14.69
CA SER A 40 -6.23 3.96 -14.56
C SER A 40 -6.45 2.63 -13.83
N PRO A 41 -7.31 2.59 -12.79
CA PRO A 41 -7.66 1.35 -12.09
C PRO A 41 -8.16 0.25 -13.03
N LEU A 42 -9.01 0.61 -14.00
CA LEU A 42 -9.53 -0.34 -14.98
C LEU A 42 -8.42 -0.92 -15.88
N ARG A 43 -7.47 -0.08 -16.30
CA ARG A 43 -6.31 -0.54 -17.07
C ARG A 43 -5.37 -1.40 -16.23
N CYS A 44 -5.18 -1.08 -14.96
CA CYS A 44 -4.45 -1.90 -14.00
C CYS A 44 -5.04 -3.30 -13.90
N LEU A 45 -6.36 -3.40 -13.73
CA LEU A 45 -7.04 -4.69 -13.70
C LEU A 45 -6.86 -5.47 -15.01
N ALA A 46 -7.09 -4.83 -16.16
CA ALA A 46 -6.93 -5.46 -17.47
C ALA A 46 -5.51 -6.03 -17.66
N ARG A 47 -4.48 -5.24 -17.32
CA ARG A 47 -3.07 -5.66 -17.45
C ARG A 47 -2.69 -6.73 -16.44
N ALA A 48 -3.19 -6.67 -15.21
CA ALA A 48 -2.96 -7.72 -14.22
C ALA A 48 -3.48 -9.09 -14.70
N VAL A 49 -4.63 -9.10 -15.39
CA VAL A 49 -5.22 -10.31 -15.96
C VAL A 49 -4.48 -10.78 -17.21
N GLU A 50 -4.09 -9.86 -18.11
CA GLU A 50 -3.43 -10.18 -19.38
C GLU A 50 -1.98 -10.66 -19.21
N ASN A 51 -1.19 -9.94 -18.39
CA ASN A 51 0.27 -10.08 -18.38
C ASN A 51 0.81 -10.90 -17.19
N THR A 52 -0.03 -11.20 -16.19
CA THR A 52 0.36 -11.96 -14.98
C THR A 52 1.70 -11.49 -14.38
N PRO A 53 1.81 -10.22 -13.95
CA PRO A 53 3.05 -9.67 -13.41
C PRO A 53 3.53 -10.43 -12.16
N ALA A 54 4.83 -10.34 -11.85
CA ALA A 54 5.39 -10.90 -10.61
C ALA A 54 4.85 -10.23 -9.35
N ILE A 55 4.56 -8.93 -9.43
CA ILE A 55 3.98 -8.13 -8.35
C ILE A 55 3.23 -6.94 -8.97
N ILE A 56 2.14 -6.54 -8.32
CA ILE A 56 1.37 -5.35 -8.64
C ILE A 56 1.66 -4.30 -7.58
N LEU A 57 2.08 -3.11 -8.00
CA LEU A 57 2.28 -1.96 -7.14
C LEU A 57 1.10 -1.01 -7.32
N ILE A 58 0.51 -0.58 -6.21
CA ILE A 58 -0.58 0.40 -6.21
C ILE A 58 -0.13 1.57 -5.35
N ARG A 59 -0.04 2.75 -5.98
CA ARG A 59 0.34 3.97 -5.27
C ARG A 59 -0.89 4.67 -4.71
N PHE A 60 -0.83 4.93 -3.41
CA PHE A 60 -1.75 5.79 -2.68
C PHE A 60 -1.03 7.12 -2.40
N GLY A 61 -1.35 8.11 -3.23
CA GLY A 61 -0.77 9.45 -3.23
C GLY A 61 -1.56 10.48 -2.42
N ASN A 62 -1.65 11.70 -2.94
CA ASN A 62 -2.45 12.81 -2.43
C ASN A 62 -3.86 12.81 -3.05
N GLN A 63 -4.30 11.66 -3.55
CA GLN A 63 -5.58 11.56 -4.22
C GLN A 63 -6.72 11.87 -3.24
N SER A 64 -7.83 12.36 -3.79
CA SER A 64 -9.06 12.61 -3.03
C SER A 64 -9.55 11.32 -2.35
N LEU A 65 -10.41 11.48 -1.34
CA LEU A 65 -11.01 10.33 -0.65
C LEU A 65 -11.79 9.41 -1.61
N LEU A 66 -12.39 9.98 -2.66
CA LEU A 66 -13.07 9.21 -3.70
C LEU A 66 -12.08 8.35 -4.50
N GLU A 67 -10.94 8.93 -4.89
CA GLU A 67 -9.91 8.18 -5.61
C GLU A 67 -9.23 7.12 -4.72
N GLU A 68 -9.12 7.35 -3.41
CA GLU A 68 -8.72 6.31 -2.46
C GLU A 68 -9.72 5.14 -2.46
N GLU A 69 -11.03 5.43 -2.45
CA GLU A 69 -12.08 4.41 -2.51
C GLU A 69 -12.01 3.60 -3.82
N ASP A 70 -11.78 4.24 -4.96
CA ASP A 70 -11.59 3.56 -6.26
C ASP A 70 -10.38 2.59 -6.24
N LEU A 71 -9.28 3.00 -5.59
CA LEU A 71 -8.09 2.15 -5.44
C LEU A 71 -8.33 0.98 -4.47
N LEU A 72 -9.08 1.20 -3.41
CA LEU A 72 -9.51 0.13 -2.50
C LEU A 72 -10.43 -0.87 -3.20
N GLU A 73 -11.34 -0.39 -4.06
CA GLU A 73 -12.18 -1.25 -4.88
C GLU A 73 -11.34 -2.09 -5.86
N LEU A 74 -10.38 -1.46 -6.54
CA LEU A 74 -9.42 -2.16 -7.40
C LEU A 74 -8.71 -3.29 -6.65
N VAL A 75 -8.18 -3.00 -5.46
CA VAL A 75 -7.51 -4.01 -4.60
C VAL A 75 -8.47 -5.15 -4.27
N ALA A 76 -9.70 -4.85 -3.86
CA ALA A 76 -10.71 -5.85 -3.54
C ALA A 76 -11.00 -6.76 -4.75
N ILE A 77 -11.10 -6.19 -5.95
CA ILE A 77 -11.29 -6.94 -7.19
C ILE A 77 -10.05 -7.81 -7.49
N LEU A 78 -8.84 -7.26 -7.38
CA LEU A 78 -7.60 -7.99 -7.63
C LEU A 78 -7.44 -9.20 -6.71
N LYS A 79 -7.75 -9.06 -5.41
CA LYS A 79 -7.61 -10.13 -4.42
C LYS A 79 -8.77 -11.13 -4.45
N SER A 80 -9.95 -10.77 -4.96
CA SER A 80 -11.08 -11.70 -5.13
C SER A 80 -11.11 -12.42 -6.49
N ASN A 81 -10.48 -11.85 -7.51
CA ASN A 81 -10.47 -12.42 -8.86
C ASN A 81 -9.53 -13.63 -8.98
N ARG A 82 -10.04 -14.75 -9.47
CA ARG A 82 -9.28 -16.02 -9.62
C ARG A 82 -7.99 -15.89 -10.44
N HIS A 83 -7.92 -14.95 -11.37
CA HIS A 83 -6.78 -14.74 -12.26
C HIS A 83 -5.66 -13.90 -11.60
N THR A 84 -5.98 -13.09 -10.60
CA THR A 84 -5.03 -12.13 -10.01
C THR A 84 -4.81 -12.34 -8.51
N ARG A 85 -5.69 -13.07 -7.81
CA ARG A 85 -5.63 -13.25 -6.34
C ARG A 85 -4.33 -13.84 -5.79
N HIS A 86 -3.55 -14.50 -6.65
CA HIS A 86 -2.28 -15.13 -6.30
C HIS A 86 -1.07 -14.23 -6.58
N ILE A 87 -1.29 -13.10 -7.27
CA ILE A 87 -0.26 -12.12 -7.57
C ILE A 87 -0.08 -11.24 -6.32
N PRO A 88 1.15 -11.10 -5.80
CA PRO A 88 1.43 -10.20 -4.69
C PRO A 88 1.05 -8.75 -5.03
N VAL A 89 0.45 -8.06 -4.06
CA VAL A 89 0.14 -6.64 -4.13
C VAL A 89 0.96 -5.88 -3.10
N LEU A 90 1.69 -4.86 -3.56
CA LEU A 90 2.40 -3.89 -2.74
C LEU A 90 1.69 -2.55 -2.81
N ALA A 91 1.21 -2.05 -1.68
CA ALA A 91 0.67 -0.70 -1.55
C ALA A 91 1.79 0.28 -1.16
N LEU A 92 1.92 1.37 -1.90
CA LEU A 92 2.88 2.45 -1.62
C LEU A 92 2.15 3.66 -1.06
N PHE A 93 2.62 4.20 0.07
CA PHE A 93 1.96 5.33 0.76
C PHE A 93 2.89 6.53 0.89
N LYS A 94 2.35 7.74 0.67
CA LYS A 94 3.05 9.01 1.01
C LYS A 94 3.19 9.24 2.52
N GLY A 95 2.30 8.65 3.33
CA GLY A 95 2.19 8.88 4.78
C GLY A 95 1.75 7.62 5.54
N LYS A 96 2.05 7.55 6.84
CA LYS A 96 1.54 6.48 7.72
C LYS A 96 0.08 6.75 8.08
N HIS A 97 -0.83 6.00 7.45
CA HIS A 97 -2.27 6.15 7.62
C HIS A 97 -2.92 4.87 8.15
N ARG A 98 -3.18 4.80 9.46
CA ARG A 98 -3.60 3.53 10.12
C ARG A 98 -4.88 2.94 9.53
N GLN A 99 -5.92 3.75 9.28
CA GLN A 99 -7.21 3.24 8.80
C GLN A 99 -7.09 2.66 7.38
N LEU A 100 -6.47 3.38 6.45
CA LEU A 100 -6.10 2.86 5.13
C LEU A 100 -5.31 1.54 5.20
N ILE A 101 -4.24 1.48 6.00
CA ILE A 101 -3.45 0.24 6.19
C ILE A 101 -4.34 -0.89 6.72
N ALA A 102 -5.24 -0.61 7.66
CA ALA A 102 -6.18 -1.59 8.19
C ALA A 102 -7.17 -2.09 7.15
N LYS A 103 -7.72 -1.20 6.31
CA LYS A 103 -8.59 -1.58 5.18
C LYS A 103 -7.84 -2.48 4.20
N LEU A 104 -6.63 -2.12 3.81
CA LEU A 104 -5.80 -2.91 2.89
C LEU A 104 -5.44 -4.28 3.46
N HIS A 105 -5.15 -4.36 4.76
CA HIS A 105 -4.90 -5.62 5.44
C HIS A 105 -6.14 -6.53 5.41
N GLN A 106 -7.34 -5.97 5.65
CA GLN A 106 -8.59 -6.72 5.53
C GLN A 106 -8.87 -7.20 4.10
N LEU A 107 -8.45 -6.44 3.09
CA LEU A 107 -8.55 -6.81 1.68
C LEU A 107 -7.51 -7.88 1.25
N GLY A 108 -6.56 -8.22 2.12
CA GLY A 108 -5.53 -9.23 1.83
C GLY A 108 -4.37 -8.72 0.98
N VAL A 109 -4.06 -7.42 1.04
CA VAL A 109 -2.83 -6.87 0.46
C VAL A 109 -1.62 -7.45 1.18
N ASP A 110 -0.60 -7.81 0.41
CA ASP A 110 0.54 -8.59 0.89
C ASP A 110 1.59 -7.70 1.59
N TYR A 111 1.86 -6.52 1.01
CA TYR A 111 2.87 -5.59 1.51
C TYR A 111 2.39 -4.14 1.50
N GLY A 112 2.90 -3.35 2.43
CA GLY A 112 2.79 -1.90 2.46
C GLY A 112 4.16 -1.27 2.59
N HIS A 113 4.44 -0.18 1.88
CA HIS A 113 5.70 0.54 2.03
C HIS A 113 5.48 2.05 2.01
N HIS A 114 6.21 2.75 2.89
CA HIS A 114 6.10 4.20 3.03
C HIS A 114 7.21 4.90 2.24
N VAL A 115 6.83 5.64 1.20
CA VAL A 115 7.77 6.28 0.27
C VAL A 115 7.95 7.78 0.55
N GLY A 116 7.16 8.34 1.47
CA GLY A 116 7.19 9.77 1.78
C GLY A 116 6.77 10.63 0.57
N ALA A 117 7.20 11.89 0.57
CA ALA A 117 6.93 12.84 -0.53
C ALA A 117 7.90 12.70 -1.72
N ILE A 118 8.61 11.58 -1.85
CA ILE A 118 9.66 11.39 -2.85
C ILE A 118 9.03 10.89 -4.16
N THR A 119 9.46 11.46 -5.29
CA THR A 119 9.15 10.93 -6.60
C THR A 119 9.91 9.62 -6.82
N LEU A 120 9.19 8.53 -7.05
CA LEU A 120 9.80 7.22 -7.30
C LEU A 120 10.17 7.07 -8.78
N GLY A 121 11.41 6.69 -9.07
CA GLY A 121 11.81 6.15 -10.36
C GLY A 121 11.77 4.62 -10.36
N GLY A 122 12.09 4.03 -11.52
CA GLY A 122 12.14 2.57 -11.67
C GLY A 122 13.25 1.92 -10.82
N GLU A 123 14.36 2.61 -10.57
CA GLU A 123 15.43 2.09 -9.71
C GLU A 123 15.01 2.02 -8.24
N GLU A 124 14.35 3.06 -7.73
CA GLU A 124 13.82 3.09 -6.36
C GLU A 124 12.76 2.01 -6.18
N ILE A 125 11.86 1.82 -7.15
CA ILE A 125 10.85 0.77 -7.10
C ILE A 125 11.49 -0.61 -7.08
N ARG A 126 12.50 -0.86 -7.92
CA ARG A 126 13.25 -2.12 -7.90
C ARG A 126 13.93 -2.36 -6.56
N ALA A 127 14.52 -1.32 -5.97
CA ALA A 127 15.15 -1.41 -4.66
C ALA A 127 14.14 -1.74 -3.56
N ILE A 128 12.95 -1.11 -3.58
CA ILE A 128 11.85 -1.43 -2.66
C ILE A 128 11.44 -2.89 -2.80
N ILE A 129 11.15 -3.35 -4.03
CA ILE A 129 10.72 -4.73 -4.29
C ILE A 129 11.77 -5.73 -3.85
N ALA A 130 13.06 -5.48 -4.15
CA ALA A 130 14.16 -6.35 -3.77
C ALA A 130 14.39 -6.38 -2.25
N GLY A 131 14.01 -5.32 -1.54
CA GLY A 131 14.15 -5.18 -0.10
C GLY A 131 12.94 -5.64 0.71
N LEU A 132 11.83 -6.04 0.08
CA LEU A 132 10.60 -6.43 0.77
C LEU A 132 10.88 -7.55 1.78
N GLY A 133 10.46 -7.30 3.02
CA GLY A 133 10.62 -8.24 4.12
C GLY A 133 9.39 -8.33 5.03
N PRO A 134 9.51 -9.07 6.15
CA PRO A 134 8.43 -9.20 7.13
C PRO A 134 7.97 -7.86 7.72
N ASP A 135 8.86 -6.86 7.79
CA ASP A 135 8.55 -5.53 8.29
C ASP A 135 7.66 -4.70 7.35
N ASP A 136 7.58 -5.09 6.07
CA ASP A 136 6.66 -4.49 5.09
C ASP A 136 5.27 -5.15 5.12
N SER A 137 5.06 -6.17 5.95
CA SER A 137 3.73 -6.75 6.11
C SER A 137 2.78 -5.74 6.77
N LEU A 138 1.55 -5.63 6.26
CA LEU A 138 0.57 -4.70 6.81
C LEU A 138 0.23 -4.99 8.28
N ALA A 139 0.27 -6.26 8.69
CA ALA A 139 0.10 -6.65 10.09
C ALA A 139 1.17 -6.00 10.98
N ARG A 140 2.45 -6.14 10.61
CA ARG A 140 3.55 -5.52 11.34
C ARG A 140 3.44 -4.00 11.36
N GLN A 141 3.03 -3.39 10.24
CA GLN A 141 2.79 -1.95 10.19
C GLN A 141 1.66 -1.51 11.12
N LEU A 142 0.60 -2.29 11.27
CA LEU A 142 -0.47 -1.99 12.22
C LEU A 142 -0.03 -2.14 13.68
N ASP A 143 0.87 -3.07 13.98
CA ASP A 143 1.37 -3.26 15.34
C ASP A 143 2.23 -2.08 15.83
N ILE A 144 2.99 -1.46 14.92
CA ILE A 144 3.84 -0.31 15.26
C ILE A 144 3.06 1.01 15.33
N LEU A 145 1.84 1.10 14.80
CA LEU A 145 1.05 2.33 14.80
C LEU A 145 0.14 2.40 16.02
N CYS A 146 0.02 3.58 16.61
CA CYS A 146 -0.91 3.81 17.71
C CYS A 146 -2.35 3.42 17.33
N PRO A 147 -3.03 2.55 18.09
CA PRO A 147 -4.38 2.10 17.76
C PRO A 147 -5.44 3.18 17.89
N PHE A 148 -5.14 4.27 18.60
CA PHE A 148 -6.04 5.39 18.80
C PHE A 148 -5.85 6.52 17.77
N LEU A 149 -5.08 6.30 16.70
CA LEU A 149 -5.04 7.23 15.57
C LEU A 149 -6.32 7.13 14.76
N HIS A 150 -7.10 8.21 14.79
CA HIS A 150 -8.31 8.38 14.01
C HIS A 150 -8.13 9.51 13.00
N TYR A 151 -8.95 9.50 11.95
CA TYR A 151 -8.92 10.47 10.87
C TYR A 151 -10.35 11.01 10.71
N SER A 152 -10.48 12.33 10.79
CA SER A 152 -11.75 13.04 10.65
C SER A 152 -11.70 13.84 9.36
N ARG A 153 -12.62 13.55 8.44
CA ARG A 153 -12.75 14.27 7.18
C ARG A 153 -13.02 15.76 7.42
N ILE A 154 -12.28 16.61 6.72
CA ILE A 154 -12.52 18.06 6.64
C ILE A 154 -13.30 18.36 5.35
N ASP A 155 -12.80 17.85 4.22
CA ASP A 155 -13.41 17.98 2.89
C ASP A 155 -13.04 16.76 2.02
N ASP A 156 -13.16 16.86 0.70
CA ASP A 156 -12.92 15.74 -0.24
C ASP A 156 -11.44 15.39 -0.40
N GLY A 157 -10.52 16.29 -0.04
CA GLY A 157 -9.06 16.10 -0.18
C GLY A 157 -8.29 16.20 1.14
N HIS A 158 -8.94 16.58 2.23
CA HIS A 158 -8.29 16.81 3.50
C HIS A 158 -8.92 16.02 4.65
N GLU A 159 -8.05 15.40 5.43
CA GLU A 159 -8.39 14.77 6.69
C GLU A 159 -7.57 15.35 7.84
N MET A 160 -8.18 15.36 9.01
CA MET A 160 -7.57 15.75 10.25
C MET A 160 -7.24 14.52 11.08
N THR A 161 -5.97 14.34 11.43
CA THR A 161 -5.58 13.30 12.38
C THR A 161 -5.96 13.69 13.81
N VAL A 162 -6.72 12.84 14.49
CA VAL A 162 -7.17 13.04 15.87
C VAL A 162 -6.80 11.83 16.74
N CYS A 163 -6.79 12.05 18.06
CA CYS A 163 -6.43 11.01 19.03
C CYS A 163 -7.68 10.51 19.76
N GLY A 164 -8.12 9.29 19.46
CA GLY A 164 -9.25 8.64 20.14
C GLY A 164 -9.02 8.42 21.63
N ALA A 165 -7.77 8.20 22.04
CA ALA A 165 -7.39 8.10 23.45
C ALA A 165 -7.55 9.42 24.21
N TYR A 166 -7.74 10.54 23.49
CA TYR A 166 -7.99 11.85 24.06
C TYR A 166 -9.23 12.48 23.40
N LEU A 167 -10.34 11.74 23.40
CA LEU A 167 -11.67 12.24 23.01
C LEU A 167 -11.71 12.84 21.59
N ASP A 168 -10.98 12.24 20.65
CA ASP A 168 -10.89 12.67 19.25
C ASP A 168 -10.54 14.15 19.08
N ARG A 169 -9.76 14.72 20.01
CA ARG A 169 -9.26 16.09 19.88
C ARG A 169 -7.99 16.11 19.04
N MET A 170 -7.75 17.28 18.43
CA MET A 170 -6.45 17.65 17.89
C MET A 170 -5.45 17.80 19.03
N VAL A 171 -4.74 16.72 19.33
CA VAL A 171 -3.78 16.67 20.45
C VAL A 171 -2.36 16.48 19.95
N LEU A 172 -2.24 15.90 18.78
CA LEU A 172 -0.99 15.55 18.16
C LEU A 172 -0.69 16.64 17.14
N GLY A 173 0.07 17.66 17.53
CA GLY A 173 0.77 18.47 16.53
C GLY A 173 1.63 17.56 15.64
N GLY A 174 1.90 17.95 14.39
CA GLY A 174 2.54 17.08 13.39
C GLY A 174 3.82 16.38 13.88
N ARG A 175 4.62 17.04 14.72
CA ARG A 175 5.79 16.46 15.36
C ARG A 175 5.47 15.25 16.26
N ARG A 176 4.51 15.42 17.19
CA ARG A 176 4.10 14.39 18.15
C ARG A 176 3.47 13.19 17.44
N LEU A 177 2.72 13.45 16.37
CA LEU A 177 2.17 12.43 15.49
C LEU A 177 3.29 11.54 14.90
N HIS A 178 4.32 12.16 14.33
CA HIS A 178 5.39 11.44 13.63
C HIS A 178 6.35 10.73 14.59
N GLU A 179 6.73 11.37 15.70
CA GLU A 179 7.71 10.83 16.65
C GLU A 179 7.11 9.74 17.57
N ILE A 180 5.83 9.83 17.91
CA ILE A 180 5.21 8.95 18.91
C ILE A 180 4.14 8.06 18.29
N CYS A 181 3.13 8.64 17.65
CA CYS A 181 1.94 7.86 17.30
C CYS A 181 2.13 7.01 16.02
N GLN A 182 3.07 7.38 15.16
CA GLN A 182 3.42 6.65 13.95
C GLN A 182 4.58 5.66 14.14
N THR A 183 4.97 5.38 15.39
CA THR A 183 6.07 4.48 15.77
C THR A 183 5.68 3.63 16.98
N GLU A 184 6.51 2.64 17.33
CA GLU A 184 6.34 1.82 18.54
C GLU A 184 6.42 2.66 19.84
N ASP A 185 6.90 3.91 19.78
CA ASP A 185 6.93 4.80 20.94
C ASP A 185 5.54 5.20 21.45
N HIS A 186 4.47 4.93 20.69
CA HIS A 186 3.11 5.09 21.18
C HIS A 186 2.85 4.27 22.45
N LEU A 187 3.57 3.16 22.66
CA LEU A 187 3.52 2.35 23.89
C LEU A 187 3.95 3.15 25.13
N ARG A 188 4.66 4.27 24.95
CA ARG A 188 5.13 5.18 25.99
C ARG A 188 4.28 6.46 26.09
N CYS A 189 3.27 6.61 25.24
CA CYS A 189 2.39 7.78 25.23
C CYS A 189 1.47 7.79 26.45
N GLU A 190 1.42 8.92 27.16
CA GLU A 190 0.56 9.10 28.34
C GLU A 190 -0.93 8.82 28.05
N PHE A 191 -1.42 9.20 26.86
CA PHE A 191 -2.81 8.99 26.48
C PHE A 191 -3.07 7.55 26.06
N TYR A 192 -2.10 6.87 25.46
CA TYR A 192 -2.22 5.45 25.15
C TYR A 192 -2.32 4.61 26.43
N LEU A 193 -1.49 4.93 27.43
CA LEU A 193 -1.48 4.25 28.73
C LEU A 193 -2.71 4.58 29.58
N GLN A 194 -3.27 5.78 29.45
CA GLN A 194 -4.46 6.22 30.19
C GLN A 194 -5.47 6.92 29.27
N PRO A 195 -6.21 6.16 28.45
CA PRO A 195 -7.20 6.74 27.54
C PRO A 195 -8.31 7.44 28.32
N ARG A 196 -8.66 8.65 27.89
CA ARG A 196 -9.83 9.35 28.39
C ARG A 196 -11.08 8.69 27.84
N ARG A 197 -11.92 8.17 28.73
CA ARG A 197 -13.24 7.67 28.36
C ARG A 197 -14.15 8.86 28.08
N SER A 198 -14.85 8.84 26.96
CA SER A 198 -16.05 9.68 26.83
C SER A 198 -17.03 9.22 27.92
N GLN A 199 -17.47 10.14 28.77
CA GLN A 199 -18.68 9.89 29.53
C GLN A 199 -19.82 10.03 28.52
N SER A 200 -20.33 8.89 28.04
CA SER A 200 -21.57 8.80 27.27
C SER A 200 -22.77 9.03 28.18
#